data_AF-X7EDK7-F1
#
_entry.id   AF-X7EDK7-F1
#
_cell.length_a   1.000
_cell.length_b   1.000
_cell.length_c   1.000
_cell.angle_alpha   90.00
_cell.angle_beta   90.00
_cell.angle_gamma   90.00
#
_symmetry.space_group_name_H-M   'P 1'
#
loop_
_entity.id
_entity.type
_entity.pdbx_description
1 polymer ?
#
loop_
_entity_poly.entity_id
_entity_poly.type
_entity_poly.pdbx_seq_one_letter_code
_entity_poly.pdbx_strand_id
1 'polypeptide(L)'
;MSAAAAILALVRTWLWIGAGVAALFLTIGIGRIDANARNAFVFRTLLVPGILLIWPLVLWRWWCIERGSPWIARYRPPSAHGAAAVAMAILVLAALGLSLGARQDWPAGFEPRRLADAAP
;
A
#
# COMPACT_ATOMS: atom_id res chain seq x y z
N MET A 1 -34.62 5.09 -10.27
CA MET A 1 -33.21 4.75 -10.53
C MET A 1 -32.93 3.39 -9.91
N SER A 2 -32.17 2.50 -10.57
CA SER A 2 -31.83 1.20 -9.97
C SER A 2 -30.75 1.37 -8.89
N ALA A 3 -30.71 0.46 -7.91
CA ALA A 3 -29.70 0.48 -6.84
C ALA A 3 -28.26 0.43 -7.41
N ALA A 4 -28.03 -0.42 -8.41
CA ALA A 4 -26.73 -0.51 -9.09
C ALA A 4 -26.30 0.82 -9.74
N ALA A 5 -27.23 1.53 -10.39
CA ALA A 5 -26.95 2.83 -10.98
C ALA A 5 -26.62 3.89 -9.93
N ALA A 6 -27.32 3.87 -8.79
CA ALA A 6 -27.05 4.79 -7.68
C ALA A 6 -25.66 4.55 -7.06
N ILE A 7 -25.28 3.29 -6.86
CA ILE A 7 -23.95 2.91 -6.33
C ILE A 7 -22.84 3.37 -7.30
N LEU A 8 -22.97 3.09 -8.60
CA LEU A 8 -21.99 3.54 -9.58
C LEU A 8 -21.87 5.07 -9.62
N ALA A 9 -23.00 5.79 -9.55
CA ALA A 9 -22.98 7.25 -9.54
C ALA A 9 -22.25 7.79 -8.30
N LEU A 10 -22.51 7.20 -7.13
CA LEU A 10 -21.84 7.57 -5.87
C LEU A 10 -20.34 7.31 -5.94
N VAL A 11 -19.93 6.10 -6.34
CA VAL A 11 -18.51 5.73 -6.48
C VAL A 11 -17.80 6.62 -7.49
N ARG A 12 -18.42 6.90 -8.64
CA ARG A 12 -17.86 7.79 -9.65
C ARG A 12 -17.65 9.19 -9.09
N THR A 13 -18.65 9.75 -8.40
CA THR A 13 -18.55 11.08 -7.79
C THR A 13 -17.45 11.11 -6.73
N TRP A 14 -17.38 10.08 -5.89
CA TRP A 14 -16.34 9.92 -4.87
C TRP A 14 -14.93 9.93 -5.48
N LEU A 15 -14.72 9.15 -6.54
CA LEU A 15 -13.43 9.08 -7.23
C LEU A 15 -13.07 10.39 -7.93
N TRP A 16 -14.03 11.11 -8.53
CA TRP A 16 -13.76 12.42 -9.13
C TRP A 16 -13.35 13.46 -8.11
N ILE A 17 -14.01 13.48 -6.94
CA ILE A 17 -13.59 14.34 -5.83
C ILE A 17 -12.19 13.95 -5.36
N GLY A 18 -11.96 12.65 -5.15
CA GLY A 18 -10.65 12.12 -4.80
C GLY A 18 -9.56 12.50 -5.82
N ALA A 19 -9.89 12.56 -7.11
CA ALA A 19 -8.95 12.92 -8.17
C ALA A 19 -8.55 14.40 -8.08
N GLY A 20 -9.50 15.29 -7.80
CA GLY A 20 -9.23 16.69 -7.52
C GLY A 20 -8.34 16.86 -6.28
N VAL A 21 -8.63 16.12 -5.21
CA VAL A 21 -7.81 16.13 -3.99
C VAL A 21 -6.41 15.57 -4.26
N ALA A 22 -6.28 14.49 -5.05
CA ALA A 22 -5.00 13.92 -5.43
C ALA A 22 -4.15 14.92 -6.21
N ALA A 23 -4.74 15.61 -7.19
CA ALA A 23 -4.05 16.67 -7.92
C ALA A 23 -3.55 17.75 -6.96
N LEU A 24 -4.41 18.28 -6.09
CA LEU A 24 -4.06 19.32 -5.12
C LEU A 24 -2.96 18.86 -4.14
N PHE A 25 -3.08 17.64 -3.62
CA PHE A 25 -2.16 17.07 -2.65
C PHE A 25 -0.79 16.81 -3.27
N LEU A 26 -0.74 16.30 -4.50
CA LEU A 26 0.52 16.01 -5.19
C LEU A 26 1.24 17.26 -5.70
N THR A 27 0.52 18.36 -5.99
CA THR A 27 1.14 19.63 -6.39
C THR A 27 1.58 20.47 -5.20
N ILE A 28 0.76 20.55 -4.14
CA ILE A 28 0.98 21.50 -3.03
C ILE A 28 1.30 20.77 -1.71
N GLY A 29 0.57 19.72 -1.37
CA GLY A 29 0.64 19.07 -0.05
C GLY A 29 1.90 18.23 0.18
N ILE A 30 2.33 17.45 -0.82
CA ILE A 30 3.34 16.40 -0.63
C ILE A 30 4.73 16.96 -0.29
N GLY A 31 5.12 18.08 -0.91
CA GLY A 31 6.40 18.74 -0.64
C GLY A 31 6.49 19.33 0.77
N ARG A 32 5.35 19.56 1.44
CA ARG A 32 5.27 20.09 2.81
C ARG A 32 5.27 19.00 3.87
N ILE A 33 4.77 17.81 3.53
CA ILE A 33 4.64 16.68 4.46
C ILE A 33 5.92 15.83 4.46
N ASP A 34 6.58 15.67 3.31
CA ASP A 34 7.77 14.85 3.20
C ASP A 34 8.83 15.50 2.30
N ALA A 35 9.93 15.92 2.93
CA ALA A 35 11.08 16.50 2.24
C ALA A 35 11.77 15.51 1.29
N ASN A 36 11.70 14.20 1.55
CA ASN A 36 12.26 13.14 0.69
C ASN A 36 11.38 12.85 -0.53
N ALA A 37 10.09 13.17 -0.48
CA ALA A 37 9.19 13.00 -1.62
C ALA A 37 9.43 14.03 -2.74
N ARG A 38 10.37 14.98 -2.56
CA ARG A 38 10.67 16.03 -3.54
C ARG A 38 11.25 15.51 -4.87
N ASN A 39 12.04 14.42 -4.85
CA ASN A 39 12.65 13.85 -6.06
C ASN A 39 12.05 12.49 -6.50
N ALA A 40 11.09 11.94 -5.76
CA ALA A 40 10.52 10.61 -6.04
C ALA A 40 9.26 10.69 -6.91
N PHE A 41 9.40 10.99 -8.21
CA PHE A 41 8.26 11.16 -9.12
C PHE A 41 7.40 9.89 -9.30
N VAL A 42 8.01 8.70 -9.39
CA VAL A 42 7.27 7.44 -9.51
C VAL A 42 6.44 7.15 -8.25
N PHE A 43 6.99 7.46 -7.08
CA PHE A 43 6.30 7.28 -5.81
C PHE A 43 5.03 8.16 -5.71
N ARG A 44 5.08 9.39 -6.25
CA ARG A 44 3.91 10.28 -6.28
C ARG A 44 2.74 9.68 -7.07
N THR A 45 3.01 9.07 -8.22
CA THR A 45 1.97 8.41 -9.02
C THR A 45 1.38 7.21 -8.30
N LEU A 46 2.21 6.44 -7.57
CA LEU A 46 1.74 5.29 -6.78
C LEU A 46 0.80 5.69 -5.63
N LEU A 47 0.86 6.94 -5.16
CA LEU A 47 -0.06 7.45 -4.12
C LEU A 47 -1.45 7.77 -4.67
N VAL A 48 -1.60 8.06 -5.96
CA VAL A 48 -2.88 8.43 -6.59
C VAL A 48 -4.01 7.44 -6.25
N PRO A 49 -3.89 6.11 -6.48
CA PRO A 49 -4.97 5.17 -6.16
C PRO A 49 -5.33 5.17 -4.68
N GLY A 50 -4.36 5.33 -3.78
CA GLY A 50 -4.60 5.49 -2.35
C GLY A 50 -5.39 6.76 -2.05
N ILE A 51 -4.96 7.90 -2.59
CA ILE A 51 -5.63 9.19 -2.35
C ILE A 51 -7.06 9.15 -2.90
N LEU A 52 -7.30 8.59 -4.08
CA LEU A 52 -8.65 8.45 -4.65
C LEU A 52 -9.63 7.75 -3.69
N LEU A 53 -9.15 6.72 -2.99
CA LEU A 53 -9.99 5.91 -2.10
C LEU A 53 -10.21 6.58 -0.75
N ILE A 54 -9.15 7.12 -0.13
CA ILE A 54 -9.15 7.62 1.26
C ILE A 54 -8.89 9.13 1.36
N TRP A 55 -9.27 9.92 0.35
CA TRP A 55 -9.04 11.37 0.30
C TRP A 55 -9.50 12.16 1.55
N PRO A 56 -10.62 11.84 2.25
CA PRO A 56 -11.03 12.62 3.42
C PRO A 56 -10.02 12.48 4.56
N LEU A 57 -9.47 11.27 4.74
CA LEU A 57 -8.43 10.99 5.72
C LEU A 57 -7.12 11.70 5.36
N VAL A 58 -6.78 11.76 4.06
CA VAL A 58 -5.61 12.49 3.57
C VAL A 58 -5.74 13.98 3.89
N LEU A 59 -6.89 14.60 3.62
CA LEU A 59 -7.15 16.01 3.95
C LEU A 59 -7.12 16.27 5.46
N TRP A 60 -7.77 15.40 6.25
CA TRP A 60 -7.77 15.54 7.70
C TRP A 60 -6.35 15.43 8.27
N ARG A 61 -5.56 14.45 7.82
CA ARG A 61 -4.17 14.29 8.24
C ARG A 61 -3.33 15.50 7.84
N TRP A 62 -3.50 16.01 6.63
CA TRP A 62 -2.81 17.21 6.17
C TRP A 62 -3.14 18.42 7.06
N TRP A 63 -4.43 18.62 7.38
CA TRP A 63 -4.88 19.67 8.28
C TRP A 63 -4.28 19.57 9.69
N CYS A 64 -4.21 18.37 10.26
CA CYS A 64 -3.60 18.14 11.57
C CYS A 64 -2.09 18.44 11.60
N ILE A 65 -1.37 18.13 10.52
CA ILE A 65 0.06 18.45 10.39
C ILE A 65 0.25 19.96 10.32
N GLU A 66 -0.55 20.64 9.50
CA GLU A 66 -0.47 22.09 9.30
C GLU A 66 -0.76 22.87 10.61
N ARG A 67 -1.66 22.35 11.45
CA ARG A 67 -1.97 22.92 12.76
C ARG A 67 -1.00 22.51 13.87
N GLY A 68 0.06 21.77 13.55
CA GLY A 68 1.06 21.34 14.53
C GLY A 68 0.49 20.45 15.64
N SER A 69 -0.47 19.58 15.30
CA SER A 69 -1.15 18.76 16.31
C SER A 69 -0.14 17.89 17.09
N PRO A 70 -0.10 17.97 18.43
CA PRO A 70 0.85 17.24 19.27
C PRO A 70 0.69 15.71 19.17
N TRP A 71 -0.48 15.24 18.71
CA TRP A 71 -0.75 13.83 18.44
C TRP A 71 0.16 13.24 17.38
N ILE A 72 0.55 14.03 16.36
CA ILE A 72 1.41 13.56 15.27
C ILE A 72 2.89 13.59 15.70
N ALA A 73 3.28 14.58 16.51
CA ALA A 73 4.65 14.69 17.03
C ALA A 73 5.02 13.57 18.04
N ARG A 74 4.02 12.85 18.55
CA ARG A 74 4.20 11.78 19.53
C ARG A 74 4.88 10.53 18.95
N TYR A 75 4.80 10.34 17.63
CA TYR A 75 5.38 9.18 16.94
C TYR A 75 6.75 9.54 16.35
N ARG A 76 7.79 9.55 17.19
CA ARG A 76 9.18 9.65 16.75
C ARG A 76 9.73 8.21 16.68
N PRO A 77 9.89 7.62 15.48
CA PRO A 77 10.37 6.25 15.40
C PRO A 77 11.79 6.17 15.99
N PRO A 78 12.14 5.08 16.70
CA PRO A 78 13.50 4.86 17.15
C PRO A 78 14.43 4.85 15.93
N SER A 79 15.61 5.46 16.05
CA SER A 79 16.55 5.73 14.95
C SER A 79 17.17 4.49 14.29
N ALA A 80 16.79 3.28 14.71
CA ALA A 80 17.36 2.01 14.25
C ALA A 80 16.83 1.52 12.88
N HIS A 81 16.58 2.43 11.93
CA HIS A 81 16.06 2.10 10.60
C HIS A 81 17.02 1.19 9.82
N GLY A 82 18.34 1.42 9.95
CA GLY A 82 19.36 0.60 9.30
C GLY A 82 19.39 -0.83 9.82
N ALA A 83 19.34 -1.01 11.15
CA ALA A 83 19.35 -2.33 11.77
C ALA A 83 18.07 -3.13 11.41
N ALA A 84 16.91 -2.48 11.44
CA ALA A 84 15.64 -3.11 11.04
C ALA A 84 15.63 -3.52 9.56
N ALA A 85 16.16 -2.67 8.67
CA ALA A 85 16.27 -2.99 7.24
C ALA A 85 17.18 -4.19 6.97
N VAL A 86 18.34 -4.25 7.64
CA VAL A 86 19.27 -5.38 7.54
C VAL A 86 18.64 -6.65 8.10
N ALA A 87 18.01 -6.58 9.27
CA ALA A 87 17.31 -7.72 9.87
C ALA A 87 16.21 -8.25 8.93
N MET A 88 15.43 -7.37 8.29
CA MET A 88 14.40 -7.78 7.34
C MET A 88 14.98 -8.42 6.09
N ALA A 89 16.07 -7.88 5.53
CA ALA A 89 16.75 -8.49 4.39
C ALA A 89 17.27 -9.90 4.72
N ILE A 90 17.89 -10.06 5.89
CA ILE A 90 18.36 -11.36 6.38
C ILE A 90 17.18 -12.34 6.52
N LEU A 91 16.07 -11.90 7.13
CA LEU A 91 14.87 -12.72 7.29
C LEU A 91 14.28 -13.16 5.96
N VAL A 92 14.19 -12.26 4.97
CA VAL A 92 13.70 -12.59 3.62
C VAL A 92 14.61 -13.61 2.95
N LEU A 93 15.94 -13.40 2.99
CA LEU A 93 16.90 -14.35 2.41
C LEU A 93 16.87 -15.70 3.11
N ALA A 94 16.76 -15.72 4.44
CA ALA A 94 16.62 -16.94 5.22
C ALA A 94 15.32 -17.67 4.89
N ALA A 95 14.20 -16.95 4.77
CA ALA A 95 12.91 -17.53 4.40
C ALA A 95 12.95 -18.11 2.97
N LEU A 96 13.56 -17.42 2.02
CA LEU A 96 13.75 -17.93 0.66
C LEU A 96 14.66 -19.16 0.64
N GLY A 97 15.77 -19.14 1.37
CA GLY A 97 16.68 -20.28 1.50
C GLY A 97 16.00 -21.49 2.14
N LEU A 98 15.25 -21.28 3.22
CA LEU A 98 14.45 -22.31 3.89
C LEU A 98 13.35 -22.84 2.96
N SER A 99 12.65 -21.97 2.22
CA SER A 99 11.61 -22.38 1.28
C SER A 99 12.15 -23.19 0.11
N LEU A 100 13.33 -22.85 -0.41
CA LEU A 100 13.98 -23.59 -1.49
C LEU A 100 14.62 -24.89 -1.00
N GLY A 101 15.12 -24.90 0.24
CA GLY A 101 15.74 -26.05 0.89
C GLY A 101 14.73 -27.07 1.40
N ALA A 102 13.62 -26.61 1.96
CA ALA A 102 12.43 -27.41 2.25
C ALA A 102 11.64 -27.64 0.96
N ARG A 103 12.33 -28.19 -0.06
CA ARG A 103 11.72 -28.61 -1.32
C ARG A 103 10.39 -29.27 -0.99
N GLN A 104 9.33 -28.86 -1.68
CA GLN A 104 8.02 -29.47 -1.58
C GLN A 104 8.10 -30.88 -2.18
N ASP A 105 8.81 -31.77 -1.51
CA ASP A 105 8.86 -33.18 -1.84
C ASP A 105 7.44 -33.69 -1.69
N TRP A 106 6.91 -34.17 -2.81
CA TRP A 106 5.56 -34.70 -2.87
C TRP A 106 5.40 -35.77 -1.78
N PRO A 107 4.34 -35.72 -0.96
CA PRO A 107 4.20 -36.61 0.19
C PRO A 107 4.34 -38.06 -0.26
N ALA A 108 5.28 -38.78 0.35
CA ALA A 108 5.49 -40.18 0.05
C ALA A 108 4.18 -40.96 0.29
N GLY A 109 3.72 -41.68 -0.73
CA GLY A 109 2.46 -42.43 -0.70
C GLY A 109 1.32 -41.86 -1.54
N PHE A 110 1.49 -40.69 -2.17
CA PHE A 110 0.57 -40.18 -3.18
C PHE A 110 1.23 -40.30 -4.55
N GLU A 111 0.67 -41.07 -5.47
CA GLU A 111 1.13 -40.99 -6.87
C GLU A 111 0.55 -39.73 -7.53
N PRO A 112 1.37 -38.88 -8.17
CA PRO A 112 0.87 -37.71 -8.88
C PRO A 112 0.03 -38.17 -10.08
N ARG A 113 -1.30 -38.19 -9.91
CA ARG A 113 -2.24 -38.53 -10.98
C ARG A 113 -2.44 -37.33 -11.90
N ARG A 114 -2.35 -37.54 -13.21
CA ARG A 114 -2.61 -36.49 -14.19
C ARG A 114 -4.10 -36.15 -14.15
N LEU A 115 -4.45 -34.87 -14.06
CA LEU A 115 -5.85 -34.41 -14.06
C LEU A 115 -6.61 -34.82 -15.34
N ALA A 116 -5.89 -35.11 -16.44
CA ALA A 116 -6.45 -35.62 -17.69
C ALA A 116 -6.99 -37.06 -17.59
N ASP A 117 -6.51 -37.86 -16.63
CA ASP A 117 -6.92 -39.26 -16.45
C ASP A 117 -8.14 -39.39 -15.51
N ALA A 118 -8.65 -38.26 -15.01
CA ALA A 118 -9.78 -38.19 -14.08
C ALA A 118 -11.09 -37.71 -14.72
N ALA A 119 -11.13 -37.59 -16.05
CA ALA A 119 -12.38 -37.34 -16.78
C ALA A 119 -13.13 -38.67 -17.02
N PRO A 120 -14.44 -38.74 -16.73
CA PRO A 120 -15.25 -39.93 -16.96
C PRO A 120 -15.51 -40.21 -18.46
#